data_AF-A0A2E6SA92-F1
#
_entry.id   AF-A0A2E6SA92-F1
#
_cell.length_a   1.000
_cell.length_b   1.000
_cell.length_c   1.000
_cell.angle_alpha   90.00
_cell.angle_beta   90.00
_cell.angle_gamma   90.00
#
_symmetry.space_group_name_H-M   'P 1'
#
loop_
_entity.id
_entity.type
_entity.pdbx_description
1 polymer ?
#
loop_
_entity_poly.entity_id
_entity_poly.type
_entity_poly.pdbx_seq_one_letter_code
_entity_poly.pdbx_strand_id
1 'polypeptide(L)' 'MESDLLHTEKILADRKVFYLDLKENARGKVVKITEDVAGNRDTIMVPAEILADFIAALQDIQSTSDSE' A
#
# COMPACT_ATOMS: atom_id res chain seq x y z
N MET A 1 1.77 21.80 5.10
CA MET A 1 0.47 21.30 4.64
C MET A 1 0.31 19.93 5.27
N GLU A 2 -0.57 19.82 6.25
CA GLU A 2 -0.99 18.51 6.78
C GLU A 2 -1.56 17.69 5.61
N SER A 3 -1.25 16.40 5.61
CA SER A 3 -1.85 15.46 4.70
C SER A 3 -2.92 14.72 5.49
N ASP A 4 -4.17 14.84 5.04
CA ASP A 4 -5.29 14.21 5.71
C ASP A 4 -5.24 12.70 5.45
N LEU A 5 -5.18 11.92 6.54
CA LEU A 5 -5.31 10.46 6.47
C LEU A 5 -6.77 10.13 6.20
N LEU A 6 -7.04 9.55 5.05
CA LEU A 6 -8.40 9.23 4.61
C LEU A 6 -8.80 7.79 4.93
N HIS A 7 -7.86 6.86 4.81
CA HIS A 7 -8.09 5.43 5.06
C HIS A 7 -6.81 4.74 5.48
N THR A 8 -6.90 3.68 6.27
CA THR A 8 -5.76 2.86 6.66
C THR A 8 -6.15 1.39 6.70
N GLU A 9 -5.28 0.55 6.16
CA GLU A 9 -5.35 -0.91 6.28
C GLU A 9 -4.07 -1.43 6.90
N LYS A 10 -4.19 -2.50 7.70
CA LYS A 10 -3.07 -3.17 8.35
C LYS A 10 -3.09 -4.66 8.05
N ILE A 11 -1.99 -5.17 7.51
CA ILE A 11 -1.83 -6.59 7.20
C ILE A 11 -0.70 -7.15 8.08
N LEU A 12 -0.99 -8.24 8.78
CA LEU A 12 -0.02 -8.98 9.60
C LEU A 12 0.42 -10.24 8.84
N ALA A 13 1.72 -10.42 8.65
CA ALA A 13 2.29 -11.58 7.99
C ALA A 13 3.58 -12.03 8.70
N ASP A 14 3.48 -13.09 9.51
CA ASP A 14 4.56 -13.60 10.37
C ASP A 14 5.25 -12.51 11.20
N ARG A 15 6.50 -12.17 10.87
CA ARG A 15 7.32 -11.14 11.51
C ARG A 15 7.17 -9.75 10.89
N LYS A 16 6.40 -9.64 9.80
CA LYS A 16 6.23 -8.43 9.00
C LYS A 16 4.85 -7.82 9.25
N VAL A 17 4.79 -6.50 9.23
CA VAL A 17 3.54 -5.73 9.28
C VAL A 17 3.52 -4.77 8.09
N PHE A 18 2.46 -4.82 7.29
CA PHE A 18 2.24 -3.87 6.22
C PHE A 18 1.18 -2.86 6.62
N TYR A 19 1.45 -1.58 6.39
CA TYR A 19 0.51 -0.46 6.57
C TYR A 19 0.24 0.16 5.20
N LEU A 20 -1.04 0.27 4.83
CA LEU A 20 -1.48 0.90 3.59
C LEU A 20 -2.35 2.10 3.96
N ASP A 21 -1.79 3.30 3.86
CA ASP A 21 -2.47 4.55 4.23
C ASP A 21 -2.84 5.36 2.97
N LEU A 22 -4.14 5.58 2.73
CA LEU A 22 -4.58 6.56 1.74
C LEU A 22 -4.54 7.95 2.34
N LYS A 23 -3.79 8.85 1.71
CA LYS A 23 -3.56 10.22 2.16
C LYS A 23 -3.92 11.20 1.06
N GLU A 24 -4.41 12.37 1.44
CA GLU A 24 -4.69 13.49 0.54
C GLU A 24 -3.91 14.73 0.97
N ASN A 25 -3.41 15.49 0.00
CA ASN A 25 -2.84 16.81 0.20
C ASN A 25 -3.15 17.70 -1.01
N ALA A 26 -2.64 18.93 -1.02
CA ALA A 26 -2.89 19.89 -2.10
C ALA A 26 -2.47 19.43 -3.51
N ARG A 27 -1.65 18.38 -3.64
CA ARG A 27 -1.22 17.79 -4.92
C ARG A 27 -2.03 16.56 -5.34
N GLY A 28 -3.01 16.14 -4.54
CA GLY A 28 -3.86 14.97 -4.80
C GLY A 28 -3.70 13.85 -3.78
N LYS A 29 -4.11 12.64 -4.19
CA LYS A 29 -4.17 11.44 -3.33
C LYS A 29 -3.02 10.48 -3.59
N VAL A 30 -2.47 9.91 -2.53
CA VAL A 30 -1.37 8.94 -2.55
C VAL A 30 -1.64 7.84 -1.55
N VAL A 31 -1.38 6.59 -1.92
CA VAL A 31 -1.32 5.46 -1.00
C VAL A 31 0.12 5.28 -0.53
N LYS A 32 0.36 5.42 0.76
CA LYS A 32 1.64 5.10 1.39
C LYS A 32 1.63 3.65 1.82
N ILE A 33 2.48 2.83 1.23
CA ILE A 33 2.66 1.42 1.60
C ILE A 33 3.94 1.32 2.40
N THR A 34 3.85 0.85 3.65
CA THR A 34 5.00 0.66 4.54
C THR A 34 5.11 -0.80 4.96
N GLU A 35 6.26 -1.42 4.71
CA GLU A 35 6.66 -2.67 5.35
C GLU A 35 7.40 -2.34 6.66
N ASP A 36 7.07 -3.03 7.74
CA ASP A 36 7.75 -2.95 9.03
C ASP A 36 8.19 -4.36 9.46
N VAL A 37 9.49 -4.53 9.65
CA VAL A 37 10.10 -5.78 10.12
C VAL A 37 10.88 -5.49 11.41
N ALA A 38 10.24 -5.76 12.54
CA ALA A 38 10.81 -5.53 13.88
C ALA A 38 11.35 -4.09 14.07
N GLY A 39 10.67 -3.09 13.52
CA GLY A 39 11.03 -1.68 13.62
C GLY A 39 11.84 -1.15 12.43
N ASN A 40 12.36 -2.01 11.55
CA ASN A 40 12.96 -1.56 10.30
C ASN A 40 11.86 -1.32 9.26
N ARG A 41 11.76 -0.08 8.76
CA ARG A 41 10.63 0.36 7.93
C ARG A 41 11.07 0.76 6.53
N ASP A 42 10.51 0.09 5.53
CA ASP A 42 10.65 0.42 4.12
C ASP A 42 9.32 0.96 3.59
N THR A 43 9.35 2.02 2.77
CA THR A 43 8.13 2.74 2.36
C THR A 43 8.18 3.11 0.89
N ILE A 44 7.07 2.88 0.20
CA ILE A 44 6.80 3.45 -1.12
C ILE A 44 5.53 4.31 -1.09
N MET A 45 5.42 5.21 -2.06
CA MET A 45 4.29 6.11 -2.27
C MET A 45 3.73 5.85 -3.66
N VAL A 46 2.46 5.45 -3.73
CA VAL A 46 1.77 5.12 -4.98
C VAL A 46 0.72 6.21 -5.25
N PRO A 47 0.82 6.98 -6.34
CA PRO A 47 -0.24 7.92 -6.73
C PRO A 47 -1.58 7.19 -6.89
N ALA A 48 -2.67 7.77 -6.37
CA ALA A 48 -3.98 7.13 -6.45
C ALA A 48 -4.46 6.96 -7.91
N GLU A 49 -3.95 7.77 -8.84
CA GLU A 49 -4.25 7.72 -10.27
C GLU A 49 -3.86 6.38 -10.91
N ILE A 50 -2.82 5.71 -10.42
CA ILE A 50 -2.34 4.42 -10.94
C ILE A 50 -2.80 3.21 -10.11
N LEU A 51 -3.67 3.43 -9.12
CA LEU A 51 -4.04 2.38 -8.17
C LEU A 51 -4.81 1.24 -8.85
N ALA A 52 -5.62 1.55 -9.88
CA ALA A 52 -6.33 0.53 -10.66
C ALA A 52 -5.36 -0.43 -11.35
N ASP A 53 -4.34 0.09 -12.02
CA ASP A 53 -3.31 -0.72 -12.69
C ASP A 53 -2.49 -1.53 -11.68
N PHE A 54 -2.16 -0.92 -10.54
CA PHE A 54 -1.43 -1.59 -9.45
C PHE A 54 -2.24 -2.77 -8.87
N ILE A 55 -3.55 -2.59 -8.68
CA ILE A 55 -4.45 -3.65 -8.22
C ILE A 55 -4.56 -4.76 -9.26
N ALA A 56 -4.75 -4.42 -10.54
CA ALA A 56 -4.84 -5.41 -11.61
C ALA A 56 -3.57 -6.28 -11.68
N ALA A 57 -2.39 -5.66 -11.60
CA ALA A 57 -1.13 -6.40 -11.56
C ALA A 57 -1.02 -7.35 -10.35
N LEU A 58 -1.47 -6.94 -9.17
CA LEU A 58 -1.50 -7.82 -7.99
C LEU A 58 -2.49 -8.97 -8.14
N GLN A 59 -3.64 -8.74 -8.78
CA GLN A 59 -4.64 -9.79 -9.07
C GLN A 59 -4.10 -10.83 -10.06
N ASP A 60 -3.35 -10.39 -11.08
CA ASP A 60 -2.69 -11.29 -12.05
C ASP A 60 -1.62 -12.16 -11.35
N ILE A 61 -0.83 -11.55 -10.47
CA ILE A 61 0.16 -12.26 -9.64
C ILE A 61 -0.53 -13.28 -8.73
N GLN A 62 -1.62 -12.90 -8.06
CA GLN A 62 -2.39 -13.79 -7.20
C GLN A 62 -2.94 -14.99 -7.99
N SER A 63 -3.58 -14.74 -9.13
CA SER A 63 -4.15 -15.79 -9.98
C SER A 63 -3.09 -16.79 -10.44
N THR A 64 -1.86 -16.31 -10.69
CA THR A 64 -0.72 -17.18 -11.01
C THR A 64 -0.32 -18.02 -9.79
N SER A 65 -0.21 -17.43 -8.61
CA SER A 65 0.14 -18.14 -7.37
C SER A 65 -0.87 -19.19 -6.94
N ASP A 66 -2.18 -18.96 -7.18
CA ASP A 66 -3.25 -19.89 -6.81
C ASP A 66 -3.36 -21.09 -7.79
N SER A 67 -2.75 -20.97 -8.97
CA SER A 67 -2.77 -22.01 -10.02
C SER A 67 -1.59 -22.98 -9.93
N GLU A 68 -0.62 -22.74 -9.03
CA GLU A 68 0.53 -23.61 -8.75
C GLU A 68 0.26 -24.65 -7.65
#